data_AF-A0A087CAI3-F1
#
_entry.id   AF-A0A087CAI3-F1
#
_cell.length_a   1.000
_cell.length_b   1.000
_cell.length_c   1.000
_cell.angle_alpha   90.00
_cell.angle_beta   90.00
_cell.angle_gamma   90.00
#
_symmetry.space_group_name_H-M   'P 1'
#
loop_
_entity.id
_entity.type
_entity.pdbx_description
1 polymer ?
#
loop_
_entity_poly.entity_id
_entity_poly.type
_entity_poly.pdbx_seq_one_letter_code
_entity_poly.pdbx_strand_id
1 'polypeptide(L)'
;MRIRTIKPEFWRSDDIDALSVFDCYSGPLPSQRSCDELIPTKYARGFVYFAFCGDELSYIGKTWHVKDRLDKHRRKAWWHLVTWLEVVGLDANDFYETEIREGFLEALCIANLNPSRNILRPKHYMNRELTVTYGKD
;
A
#
# COMPACT_ATOMS: atom_id res chain seq x y z
N MET A 1 -2.23 -3.53 18.12
CA MET A 1 -3.45 -2.91 17.55
C MET A 1 -3.70 -3.59 16.19
N ARG A 2 -4.95 -3.81 15.76
CA ARG A 2 -5.32 -4.75 14.67
C ARG A 2 -6.04 -3.98 13.57
N ILE A 3 -5.53 -4.06 12.35
CA ILE A 3 -6.19 -3.59 11.12
C ILE A 3 -7.43 -4.46 10.92
N ARG A 4 -8.60 -3.91 11.28
CA ARG A 4 -9.81 -4.72 11.57
C ARG A 4 -10.31 -5.49 10.36
N THR A 5 -10.02 -5.00 9.16
CA THR A 5 -10.48 -5.57 7.88
C THR A 5 -9.51 -6.52 7.21
N ILE A 6 -8.24 -6.55 7.65
CA ILE A 6 -7.24 -7.48 7.10
C ILE A 6 -6.97 -8.58 8.12
N LYS A 7 -7.09 -9.82 7.66
CA LYS A 7 -6.95 -11.05 8.44
C LYS A 7 -5.80 -10.95 9.47
N PRO A 8 -6.08 -11.07 10.77
CA PRO A 8 -5.04 -10.94 11.79
C PRO A 8 -3.83 -11.86 11.67
N GLU A 9 -4.02 -13.03 11.08
CA GLU A 9 -2.98 -14.00 10.79
C GLU A 9 -1.98 -13.50 9.75
N PHE A 10 -2.40 -12.64 8.83
CA PHE A 10 -1.50 -12.00 7.86
C PHE A 10 -0.50 -11.09 8.60
N TRP A 11 -0.98 -10.21 9.47
CA TRP A 11 -0.13 -9.28 10.25
C TRP A 11 0.79 -9.94 11.27
N ARG A 12 0.63 -11.24 11.50
CA ARG A 12 1.42 -12.03 12.45
C ARG A 12 2.46 -12.91 11.74
N SER A 13 2.62 -12.80 10.42
CA SER A 13 3.71 -13.49 9.75
C SER A 13 5.05 -12.86 10.15
N ASP A 14 6.09 -13.69 10.26
CA ASP A 14 7.45 -13.25 10.62
C ASP A 14 7.96 -12.14 9.68
N ASP A 15 7.60 -12.23 8.39
CA ASP A 15 7.95 -11.24 7.36
C ASP A 15 7.37 -9.85 7.62
N ILE A 16 6.18 -9.75 8.24
CA ILE A 16 5.51 -8.47 8.51
C ILE A 16 5.87 -7.95 9.89
N ASP A 17 6.06 -8.84 10.87
CA ASP A 17 6.49 -8.45 12.22
C ASP A 17 7.87 -7.78 12.18
N ALA A 18 8.79 -8.30 11.33
CA ALA A 18 10.10 -7.70 11.10
C ALA A 18 10.06 -6.28 10.51
N LEU A 19 8.93 -5.86 9.92
CA LEU A 19 8.77 -4.54 9.32
C LEU A 19 8.29 -3.48 10.31
N SER A 20 8.08 -3.79 11.59
CA SER A 20 7.68 -2.82 12.63
C SER A 20 6.54 -1.88 12.19
N VAL A 21 5.49 -2.47 11.60
CA VAL A 21 4.36 -1.74 11.04
C VAL A 21 3.46 -1.20 12.16
N PHE A 22 2.95 0.02 12.00
CA PHE A 22 1.99 0.60 12.94
C PHE A 22 0.77 1.20 12.23
N ASP A 23 -0.38 1.14 12.90
CA ASP A 23 -1.61 1.70 12.36
C ASP A 23 -1.55 3.24 12.39
N CYS A 24 -1.82 3.87 11.25
CA CYS A 24 -1.96 5.34 11.17
C CYS A 24 -3.41 5.76 11.13
N TYR A 25 -4.23 5.05 10.37
CA TYR A 25 -5.63 5.41 10.14
C TYR A 25 -6.46 4.18 9.77
N SER A 26 -7.68 4.10 10.28
CA SER A 26 -8.72 3.17 9.81
C SER A 26 -10.06 3.87 9.96
N GLY A 27 -10.71 4.14 8.84
CA GLY A 27 -11.92 4.95 8.84
C GLY A 27 -12.50 5.21 7.46
N PRO A 28 -13.63 5.93 7.41
CA PRO A 28 -14.17 6.46 6.16
C PRO A 28 -13.13 7.29 5.42
N LEU A 29 -13.23 7.41 4.10
CA LEU A 29 -12.26 8.20 3.32
C LEU A 29 -12.12 9.64 3.89
N PRO A 30 -10.93 10.06 4.36
CA PRO A 30 -10.77 11.36 5.00
C PRO A 30 -10.94 12.51 4.00
N SER A 31 -11.41 13.64 4.50
CA SER A 31 -11.41 14.87 3.73
C SER A 31 -9.98 15.31 3.42
N GLN A 32 -9.77 16.06 2.33
CA GLN A 32 -8.43 16.54 1.97
C GLN A 32 -7.81 17.44 3.04
N ARG A 33 -8.66 18.21 3.76
CA ARG A 33 -8.23 19.11 4.84
C ARG A 33 -7.79 18.35 6.09
N SER A 34 -8.44 17.23 6.40
CA SER A 34 -8.14 16.43 7.59
C SER A 34 -7.01 15.40 7.37
N CYS A 35 -6.56 15.18 6.13
CA CYS A 35 -5.55 14.15 5.83
C CYS A 35 -4.23 14.41 6.55
N ASP A 36 -3.71 15.64 6.52
CA ASP A 36 -2.40 15.96 7.12
C ASP A 36 -2.45 15.91 8.66
N GLU A 37 -3.61 16.14 9.26
CA GLU A 37 -3.83 16.01 10.71
C GLU A 37 -3.92 14.54 11.15
N LEU A 38 -4.65 13.73 10.38
CA LEU A 38 -4.88 12.30 10.69
C LEU A 38 -3.66 11.43 10.36
N ILE A 39 -2.96 11.77 9.28
CA ILE A 39 -1.84 10.98 8.75
C ILE A 39 -0.70 11.93 8.36
N PRO A 40 0.00 12.50 9.37
CA PRO A 40 1.03 13.50 9.12
C PRO A 40 2.26 12.88 8.46
N THR A 41 2.75 13.56 7.43
CA THR A 41 4.05 13.27 6.82
C THR A 41 5.16 13.46 7.85
N LYS A 42 6.10 12.53 7.92
CA LYS A 42 7.29 12.61 8.78
C LYS A 42 8.55 12.22 8.01
N TYR A 43 9.70 12.66 8.49
CA TYR A 43 10.99 12.24 7.96
C TYR A 43 11.13 10.71 8.05
N ALA A 44 11.66 10.10 6.98
CA ALA A 44 11.91 8.65 6.87
C ALA A 44 10.72 7.76 7.29
N ARG A 45 9.50 8.21 6.95
CA ARG A 45 8.26 7.48 7.20
C ARG A 45 7.55 7.18 5.90
N GLY A 46 7.39 5.89 5.62
CA GLY A 46 6.61 5.38 4.49
C GLY A 46 5.22 5.00 4.94
N PHE A 47 4.28 4.96 4.00
CA PHE A 47 2.92 4.53 4.26
C PHE A 47 2.46 3.53 3.20
N VAL A 48 1.74 2.52 3.65
CA VAL A 48 0.95 1.64 2.77
C VAL A 48 -0.52 1.85 3.11
N TYR A 49 -1.34 2.08 2.10
CA TYR A 49 -2.77 2.32 2.25
C TYR A 49 -3.59 1.30 1.49
N PHE A 50 -4.75 0.98 2.05
CA PHE A 50 -5.71 -0.01 1.62
C PHE A 50 -7.03 0.71 1.39
N ALA A 51 -7.49 0.75 0.14
CA ALA A 51 -8.71 1.43 -0.26
C ALA A 51 -9.81 0.39 -0.51
N PHE A 52 -10.95 0.59 0.15
CA PHE A 52 -12.09 -0.32 0.12
C PHE A 52 -13.30 0.33 -0.56
N CYS A 53 -14.01 -0.46 -1.37
CA CYS A 53 -15.28 -0.10 -1.97
C CYS A 53 -16.37 -0.93 -1.27
N GLY A 54 -17.07 -0.34 -0.28
CA GLY A 54 -17.85 -1.13 0.67
C GLY A 54 -16.91 -2.04 1.49
N ASP A 55 -17.20 -3.34 1.54
CA ASP A 55 -16.38 -4.33 2.26
C ASP A 55 -15.28 -4.96 1.38
N GLU A 56 -15.23 -4.65 0.08
CA GLU A 56 -14.24 -5.21 -0.83
C GLU A 56 -12.93 -4.39 -0.80
N LEU A 57 -11.81 -5.06 -0.51
CA LEU A 57 -10.49 -4.48 -0.70
C LEU A 57 -10.22 -4.27 -2.19
N SER A 58 -10.27 -3.02 -2.61
CA SER A 58 -10.23 -2.66 -4.02
C SER A 58 -8.82 -2.34 -4.51
N TYR A 59 -7.99 -1.68 -3.68
CA TYR A 59 -6.66 -1.23 -4.10
C TYR A 59 -5.71 -1.10 -2.91
N ILE A 60 -4.45 -1.43 -3.13
CA ILE A 60 -3.34 -1.21 -2.19
C ILE A 60 -2.32 -0.30 -2.87
N GLY A 61 -1.78 0.67 -2.15
CA GLY A 61 -0.69 1.48 -2.67
C GLY A 61 0.29 1.91 -1.59
N LYS A 62 1.48 2.29 -2.00
CA LYS A 62 2.45 2.98 -1.14
C LYS A 62 2.59 4.47 -1.42
N THR A 63 3.04 5.23 -0.42
CA THR A 63 3.31 6.67 -0.54
C THR A 63 4.03 7.24 0.68
N TRP A 64 4.73 8.35 0.50
CA TRP A 64 5.30 9.14 1.60
C TRP A 64 4.37 10.31 1.99
N HIS A 65 3.41 10.65 1.13
CA HIS A 65 2.48 11.77 1.33
C HIS A 65 1.07 11.32 0.97
N VAL A 66 0.34 10.84 1.97
CA VAL A 66 -0.98 10.23 1.77
C VAL A 66 -1.94 11.20 1.08
N LYS A 67 -2.01 12.45 1.54
CA LYS A 67 -2.88 13.47 0.93
C LYS A 67 -2.66 13.63 -0.57
N ASP A 68 -1.40 13.75 -1.00
CA ASP A 68 -1.06 13.98 -2.41
C ASP A 68 -1.41 12.75 -3.25
N ARG A 69 -1.22 11.57 -2.67
CA ARG A 69 -1.56 10.30 -3.32
C ARG A 69 -3.07 10.12 -3.47
N LEU A 70 -3.85 10.46 -2.45
CA LEU A 70 -5.31 10.45 -2.53
C LEU A 70 -5.79 11.48 -3.56
N ASP A 71 -5.21 12.69 -3.59
CA ASP A 71 -5.53 13.72 -4.58
C ASP A 71 -5.26 13.26 -6.01
N LYS A 72 -4.15 12.55 -6.23
CA LYS A 72 -3.86 11.92 -7.53
C LYS A 72 -4.91 10.86 -7.89
N HIS A 73 -5.34 10.05 -6.92
CA HIS A 73 -6.34 9.01 -7.16
C HIS A 73 -7.75 9.57 -7.41
N ARG A 74 -8.13 10.71 -6.83
CA ARG A 74 -9.42 11.38 -7.08
C ARG A 74 -9.68 11.66 -8.56
N ARG A 75 -8.63 11.70 -9.38
CA ARG A 75 -8.72 11.87 -10.84
C ARG A 75 -9.04 10.56 -11.58
N LYS A 76 -9.06 9.41 -10.90
CA LYS A 76 -9.34 8.10 -11.49
C LYS A 76 -10.83 7.79 -11.44
N ALA A 77 -11.35 7.27 -12.56
CA ALA A 77 -12.76 6.95 -12.71
C ALA A 77 -13.31 6.02 -11.62
N TRP A 78 -12.52 5.13 -11.02
CA TRP A 78 -13.00 4.21 -9.98
C TRP A 78 -12.96 4.78 -8.56
N TRP A 79 -12.28 5.91 -8.34
CA TRP A 79 -12.00 6.39 -6.98
C TRP A 79 -13.25 6.84 -6.22
N HIS A 80 -14.28 7.31 -6.94
CA HIS A 80 -15.55 7.70 -6.33
C HIS A 80 -16.30 6.54 -5.63
N LEU A 81 -15.89 5.29 -5.89
CA LEU A 81 -16.45 4.10 -5.24
C LEU A 81 -15.76 3.78 -3.91
N VAL A 82 -14.61 4.40 -3.61
CA VAL A 82 -13.86 4.15 -2.38
C VAL A 82 -14.56 4.84 -1.21
N THR A 83 -14.99 4.05 -0.23
CA THR A 83 -15.75 4.54 0.94
C THR A 83 -14.93 4.47 2.23
N TRP A 84 -13.93 3.59 2.30
CA TRP A 84 -13.13 3.35 3.49
C TRP A 84 -11.65 3.24 3.14
N LEU A 85 -10.80 3.69 4.08
CA LEU A 85 -9.35 3.70 3.96
C LEU A 85 -8.73 3.14 5.23
N GLU A 86 -7.78 2.22 5.06
CA GLU A 86 -6.83 1.88 6.12
C GLU A 86 -5.43 2.29 5.69
N VAL A 87 -4.65 2.83 6.62
CA VAL A 87 -3.29 3.28 6.38
C VAL A 87 -2.40 2.79 7.50
N VAL A 88 -1.30 2.17 7.10
CA VAL A 88 -0.23 1.75 7.99
C VAL A 88 1.02 2.56 7.68
N GLY A 89 1.80 2.81 8.72
CA GLY A 89 3.08 3.48 8.65
C GLY A 89 4.22 2.50 8.90
N LEU A 90 5.36 2.83 8.31
CA LEU A 90 6.64 2.20 8.59
C LEU A 90 7.63 3.31 8.97
N ASP A 91 8.29 3.14 10.11
CA ASP A 91 9.42 3.99 10.50
C ASP A 91 10.71 3.32 10.02
N ALA A 92 11.57 4.11 9.38
CA ALA A 92 12.89 3.69 8.91
C ALA A 92 13.95 4.74 9.30
N ASN A 93 15.23 4.39 9.16
CA ASN A 93 16.31 5.30 9.52
C ASN A 93 16.51 6.40 8.47
N ASP A 94 16.25 6.07 7.21
CA ASP A 94 16.40 6.98 6.08
C ASP A 94 15.38 6.71 4.97
N PHE A 95 15.44 7.54 3.93
CA PHE A 95 14.57 7.48 2.77
C PHE A 95 14.76 6.23 1.90
N TYR A 96 15.98 5.68 1.84
CA TYR A 96 16.28 4.50 1.04
C TYR A 96 15.69 3.24 1.69
N GLU A 97 15.90 3.09 2.99
CA GLU A 97 15.29 2.02 3.78
C GLU A 97 13.76 2.13 3.78
N THR A 98 13.25 3.36 3.86
CA THR A 98 11.80 3.62 3.73
C THR A 98 11.28 3.01 2.43
N GLU A 99 11.86 3.36 1.28
CA GLU A 99 11.41 2.93 -0.06
C GLU A 99 11.40 1.41 -0.21
N ILE A 100 12.42 0.73 0.31
CA ILE A 100 12.54 -0.73 0.32
C ILE A 100 11.41 -1.35 1.15
N ARG A 101 11.24 -0.88 2.39
CA ARG A 101 10.29 -1.49 3.34
C ARG A 101 8.85 -1.27 2.93
N GLU A 102 8.48 -0.07 2.46
CA GLU A 102 7.13 0.17 1.94
C GLU A 102 6.86 -0.60 0.64
N GLY A 103 7.88 -0.76 -0.22
CA GLY A 103 7.77 -1.52 -1.47
C GLY A 103 7.59 -3.00 -1.22
N PHE A 104 8.36 -3.54 -0.28
CA PHE A 104 8.24 -4.93 0.15
C PHE A 104 6.88 -5.21 0.81
N LEU A 105 6.43 -4.34 1.73
CA LEU A 105 5.12 -4.48 2.36
C LEU A 105 3.98 -4.39 1.33
N GLU A 106 4.02 -3.41 0.42
CA GLU A 106 3.02 -3.28 -0.65
C GLU A 106 2.96 -4.56 -1.50
N ALA A 107 4.11 -5.09 -1.92
CA ALA A 107 4.19 -6.30 -2.74
C ALA A 107 3.62 -7.52 -2.00
N LEU A 108 3.99 -7.72 -0.73
CA LEU A 108 3.46 -8.80 0.11
C LEU A 108 1.95 -8.70 0.28
N CYS A 109 1.44 -7.50 0.58
CA CYS A 109 0.01 -7.27 0.75
C CYS A 109 -0.76 -7.52 -0.55
N ILE A 110 -0.26 -7.08 -1.70
CA ILE A 110 -0.89 -7.34 -3.00
C ILE A 110 -0.92 -8.84 -3.30
N ALA A 111 0.19 -9.56 -3.07
CA ALA A 111 0.29 -10.99 -3.35
C ALA A 111 -0.67 -11.82 -2.48
N ASN A 112 -0.83 -11.46 -1.20
CA ASN A 112 -1.66 -12.22 -0.26
C ASN A 112 -3.14 -11.83 -0.28
N LEU A 113 -3.45 -10.56 -0.53
CA LEU A 113 -4.82 -10.04 -0.43
C LEU A 113 -5.49 -9.87 -1.79
N ASN A 114 -4.72 -9.92 -2.88
CA ASN A 114 -5.18 -9.93 -4.27
C ASN A 114 -6.28 -8.88 -4.58
N PRO A 115 -6.05 -7.59 -4.29
CA PRO A 115 -7.04 -6.53 -4.50
C PRO A 115 -7.39 -6.36 -5.99
N SER A 116 -8.68 -6.21 -6.28
CA SER A 116 -9.22 -6.27 -7.66
C SER A 116 -8.60 -5.25 -8.62
N ARG A 117 -8.14 -4.08 -8.13
CA ARG A 117 -7.58 -3.00 -8.96
C ARG A 117 -6.07 -2.88 -8.94
N ASN A 118 -5.33 -3.71 -8.19
CA ASN A 118 -3.88 -3.85 -8.41
C ASN A 118 -3.58 -4.80 -9.57
N ILE A 119 -4.50 -5.73 -9.86
CA ILE A 119 -4.34 -6.78 -10.88
C ILE A 119 -4.62 -6.23 -12.30
N LEU A 120 -5.32 -5.10 -12.43
CA LEU A 120 -5.70 -4.53 -13.72
C LEU A 120 -4.66 -3.53 -14.26
N ARG A 121 -3.51 -4.07 -14.69
CA ARG A 121 -2.92 -3.93 -16.04
C ARG A 121 -1.38 -4.01 -15.98
N PRO A 122 -0.75 -4.88 -16.79
CA PRO A 122 0.64 -4.68 -17.18
C PRO A 122 0.70 -3.41 -18.04
N LYS A 123 1.11 -2.29 -17.44
CA LYS A 123 1.61 -1.13 -18.21
C LYS A 123 3.14 -1.05 -18.25
N HIS A 124 3.86 -1.95 -17.58
CA HIS A 124 5.32 -1.85 -17.43
C HIS A 124 6.13 -3.15 -17.55
N TYR A 125 5.55 -4.25 -18.05
CA TYR A 125 6.33 -5.47 -18.38
C TYR A 125 6.40 -5.77 -19.89
N MET A 126 6.46 -4.73 -20.73
CA MET A 126 7.04 -4.88 -22.08
C MET A 126 8.45 -4.27 -22.05
N ASN A 127 9.44 -5.07 -22.47
CA ASN A 127 10.88 -4.75 -22.63
C ASN A 127 11.84 -5.16 -21.51
N ARG A 128 11.64 -6.34 -20.91
CA ARG A 128 12.79 -7.24 -20.72
C ARG A 128 12.36 -8.62 -21.16
N GLU A 129 12.70 -8.96 -22.40
CA GLU A 129 12.94 -10.36 -22.75
C GLU A 129 13.94 -10.88 -21.71
N LEU A 130 13.47 -11.71 -20.78
CA LEU A 130 14.35 -12.59 -20.05
C LEU A 130 14.84 -13.59 -21.09
N THR A 131 15.98 -13.29 -21.70
CA THR A 131 16.77 -14.29 -22.42
C THR A 131 17.21 -15.32 -21.40
N VAL A 132 16.37 -16.33 -21.20
CA VAL A 132 16.75 -17.55 -20.48
C VAL A 132 17.64 -18.33 -21.43
N THR A 133 18.94 -18.09 -21.35
CA THR A 133 19.94 -18.95 -21.96
C THR A 133 19.87 -20.27 -21.23
N TYR A 134 19.18 -21.26 -21.80
CA TYR A 134 19.42 -22.65 -21.41
C TYR A 134 20.83 -22.99 -21.88
N GLY A 135 21.77 -23.03 -20.94
CA GLY A 135 23.01 -23.76 -21.12
C GLY A 135 22.62 -25.21 -21.44
N LYS A 136 22.90 -25.63 -22.67
CA LYS A 136 22.97 -27.04 -23.02
C LYS A 136 24.42 -27.45 -22.80
N ASP A 137 24.59 -28.50 -22.01
CA ASP A 137 25.79 -29.33 -21.98
C ASP A 137 26.18 -29.81 -23.38
#